data_AF-A0A2A5KJN9-F1
#
_entry.id   AF-A0A2A5KJN9-F1
#
_cell.length_a   1.000
_cell.length_b   1.000
_cell.length_c   1.000
_cell.angle_alpha   90.00
_cell.angle_beta   90.00
_cell.angle_gamma   90.00
#
_symmetry.space_group_name_H-M   'P 1'
#
loop_
_entity.id
_entity.type
_entity.pdbx_description
1 polymer ?
#
loop_
_entity_poly.entity_id
_entity_poly.type
_entity_poly.pdbx_seq_one_letter_code
_entity_poly.pdbx_strand_id
1 'polypeptide(L)'
;MIQIMSATLMDHIRSLSTGRRTFGAGQHVFNQGDEVGSLYLVESGIVHLVRYQPDGNVAVLQRASSGLILAEASVFSSVYHCDAVAVTEVEATSVPIPLIRRALRSNPDFADDWASYLSHQLQQTRKRAEIANLKTVAARLESWLAWNDGVLPSKGEWRALAEDIGVSPEALYRELSKRRRSFVRDRA
;
A
#
# COMPACT_ATOMS: atom_id res chain seq x y z
N MET A 1 2.12 -16.52 11.39
CA MET A 1 3.59 -16.67 11.33
C MET A 1 4.30 -15.60 10.46
N ILE A 2 3.57 -14.76 9.72
CA ILE A 2 4.13 -13.73 8.81
C ILE A 2 4.62 -12.46 9.54
N GLN A 3 4.04 -12.17 10.71
CA GLN A 3 4.29 -10.91 11.44
C GLN A 3 5.71 -10.81 12.03
N ILE A 4 6.41 -11.94 12.23
CA ILE A 4 7.76 -11.99 12.82
C ILE A 4 8.82 -11.66 11.78
N MET A 5 8.73 -12.20 10.55
CA MET A 5 9.70 -11.90 9.48
C MET A 5 9.63 -10.43 9.02
N SER A 6 8.45 -9.83 9.08
CA SER A 6 8.28 -8.41 8.75
C SER A 6 8.97 -7.48 9.75
N ALA A 7 9.13 -7.87 11.02
CA ALA A 7 9.79 -7.01 12.01
C ALA A 7 11.29 -6.91 11.74
N THR A 8 11.93 -8.04 11.43
CA THR A 8 13.37 -8.12 11.16
C THR A 8 13.80 -7.28 9.95
N LEU A 9 13.01 -7.31 8.86
CA LEU A 9 13.30 -6.50 7.67
C LEU A 9 13.26 -5.00 7.97
N MET A 10 12.20 -4.56 8.65
CA MET A 10 12.01 -3.14 8.94
C MET A 10 13.06 -2.62 9.92
N ASP A 11 13.42 -3.42 10.94
CA ASP A 11 14.49 -3.09 11.87
C ASP A 11 15.85 -2.96 11.16
N HIS A 12 16.13 -3.86 10.20
CA HIS A 12 17.34 -3.75 9.39
C HIS A 12 17.34 -2.48 8.53
N ILE A 13 16.21 -2.16 7.88
CA ILE A 13 16.07 -0.91 7.10
C ILE A 13 16.27 0.33 7.98
N ARG A 14 15.70 0.34 9.19
CA ARG A 14 15.93 1.42 10.17
C ARG A 14 17.39 1.57 10.54
N SER A 15 18.11 0.45 10.71
CA SER A 15 19.55 0.47 11.03
C SER A 15 20.42 1.07 9.93
N LEU A 16 19.96 1.00 8.67
CA LEU A 16 20.64 1.57 7.51
C LEU A 16 20.28 3.06 7.27
N SER A 17 19.36 3.61 8.06
CA SER A 17 18.81 4.94 7.82
C SER A 17 19.82 6.05 8.00
N THR A 18 19.65 7.11 7.20
CA THR A 18 20.46 8.34 7.32
C THR A 18 19.65 9.51 7.87
N GLY A 19 18.39 9.26 8.25
CA GLY A 19 17.54 10.25 8.91
C GLY A 19 16.05 9.95 8.82
N ARG A 20 15.29 10.72 9.60
CA ARG A 20 13.82 10.80 9.51
C ARG A 20 13.41 12.01 8.68
N ARG A 21 12.29 11.88 7.98
CA ARG A 21 11.66 12.92 7.18
C ARG A 21 10.20 13.04 7.57
N THR A 22 9.72 14.26 7.62
CA THR A 22 8.32 14.60 7.87
C THR A 22 7.74 15.24 6.62
N PHE A 23 6.56 14.81 6.22
CA PHE A 23 5.85 15.35 5.07
C PHE A 23 4.45 15.76 5.53
N GLY A 24 4.07 17.00 5.23
CA GLY A 24 2.72 17.49 5.45
C GLY A 24 1.75 16.89 4.45
N ALA A 25 0.46 16.88 4.79
CA ALA A 25 -0.59 16.44 3.87
C ALA A 25 -0.53 17.23 2.55
N GLY A 26 -0.61 16.51 1.43
CA GLY A 26 -0.48 17.03 0.06
C GLY A 26 0.96 17.17 -0.44
N GLN A 27 1.98 16.96 0.41
CA GLN A 27 3.38 17.03 -0.04
C GLN A 27 3.81 15.76 -0.75
N HIS A 28 4.66 15.92 -1.76
CA HIS A 28 5.31 14.80 -2.43
C HIS A 28 6.51 14.31 -1.60
N VAL A 29 6.55 13.01 -1.35
CA VAL A 29 7.73 12.29 -0.83
C VAL A 29 8.79 12.17 -1.93
N PHE A 30 8.34 11.87 -3.16
CA PHE A 30 9.12 11.91 -4.39
C PHE A 30 8.17 12.04 -5.60
N ASN A 31 8.68 12.49 -6.74
CA ASN A 31 7.91 12.62 -7.97
C ASN A 31 8.26 11.54 -8.99
N GLN A 32 7.30 11.23 -9.85
CA GLN A 32 7.56 10.39 -11.02
C GLN A 32 8.66 11.04 -11.90
N GLY A 33 9.63 10.24 -12.31
CA GLY A 33 10.72 10.67 -13.21
C GLY A 33 11.93 11.26 -12.49
N ASP A 34 11.83 11.60 -11.20
CA ASP A 34 12.98 12.01 -10.41
C ASP A 34 13.98 10.84 -10.26
N GLU A 35 15.27 11.16 -10.19
CA GLU A 35 16.32 10.17 -9.93
C GLU A 35 16.09 9.48 -8.57
N VAL A 36 16.23 8.14 -8.54
CA VAL A 36 16.01 7.37 -7.30
C VAL A 36 17.17 7.57 -6.34
N GLY A 37 17.04 8.53 -5.44
CA GLY A 37 18.02 8.78 -4.38
C GLY A 37 17.83 7.93 -3.13
N SER A 38 16.58 7.61 -2.76
CA SER A 38 16.28 6.95 -1.48
C SER A 38 15.01 6.09 -1.56
N LEU A 39 14.94 5.09 -0.69
CA LEU A 39 13.68 4.46 -0.32
C LEU A 39 13.22 4.99 1.03
N TYR A 40 11.93 4.82 1.31
CA TYR A 40 11.32 5.35 2.52
C TYR A 40 10.52 4.27 3.22
N LEU A 41 10.75 4.07 4.52
CA LEU A 41 9.89 3.26 5.37
C LEU A 41 8.89 4.19 6.06
N VAL A 42 7.60 3.97 5.86
CA VAL A 42 6.55 4.75 6.51
C VAL A 42 6.49 4.38 7.99
N GLU A 43 6.66 5.37 8.85
CA GLU A 43 6.59 5.24 10.30
C GLU A 43 5.18 5.48 10.80
N SER A 44 4.55 6.53 10.29
CA SER A 44 3.20 6.95 10.63
C SER A 44 2.58 7.71 9.46
N GLY A 45 1.26 7.81 9.46
CA GLY A 45 0.50 8.46 8.39
C GLY A 45 0.23 7.56 7.18
N ILE A 46 -0.27 8.19 6.12
CA ILE A 46 -0.70 7.53 4.88
C ILE A 46 -0.06 8.23 3.69
N VAL A 47 0.55 7.45 2.80
CA VAL A 47 1.09 7.89 1.52
C VAL A 47 0.37 7.17 0.39
N HIS A 48 -0.04 7.89 -0.64
CA HIS A 48 -0.55 7.30 -1.88
C HIS A 48 0.56 7.26 -2.93
N LEU A 49 0.79 6.07 -3.50
CA LEU A 49 1.52 5.93 -4.76
C LEU A 49 0.54 6.15 -5.91
N VAL A 50 0.77 7.19 -6.72
CA VAL A 50 -0.19 7.62 -7.74
C VAL A 50 0.46 7.80 -9.10
N ARG A 51 -0.36 7.69 -10.15
CA ARG A 51 -0.02 8.13 -11.50
C ARG A 51 -1.13 9.01 -12.04
N TYR A 52 -0.72 10.11 -12.66
CA TYR A 52 -1.62 11.01 -13.38
C TYR A 52 -1.78 10.53 -14.83
N GLN A 53 -3.02 10.42 -15.27
CA GLN A 53 -3.38 10.07 -16.65
C GLN A 53 -3.49 11.34 -17.50
N PRO A 54 -3.36 11.24 -18.84
CA PRO A 54 -3.44 12.41 -19.72
C PRO A 54 -4.76 13.19 -19.66
N ASP A 55 -5.83 12.53 -19.24
CA ASP A 55 -7.16 13.12 -19.05
C ASP A 55 -7.35 13.79 -17.67
N GLY A 56 -6.29 13.83 -16.85
CA GLY A 56 -6.30 14.39 -15.50
C GLY A 56 -6.77 13.41 -14.42
N ASN A 57 -7.14 12.18 -14.77
CA ASN A 57 -7.51 11.18 -13.77
C ASN A 57 -6.29 10.70 -12.97
N VAL A 58 -6.48 10.44 -11.69
CA VAL A 58 -5.43 9.94 -10.79
C VAL A 58 -5.67 8.47 -10.50
N ALA A 59 -4.74 7.61 -10.91
CA ALA A 59 -4.73 6.21 -10.55
C ALA A 59 -3.93 6.02 -9.26
N VAL A 60 -4.62 5.64 -8.17
CA VAL A 60 -3.96 5.21 -6.93
C VAL A 60 -3.49 3.77 -7.10
N LEU A 61 -2.17 3.57 -7.20
CA LEU A 61 -1.55 2.26 -7.36
C LEU A 61 -1.47 1.51 -6.03
N GLN A 62 -1.16 2.24 -4.96
CA GLN A 62 -1.00 1.70 -3.62
C GLN A 62 -1.28 2.78 -2.57
N ARG A 63 -1.87 2.36 -1.45
CA ARG A 63 -1.94 3.14 -0.22
C ARG A 63 -0.99 2.51 0.77
N ALA A 64 0.02 3.26 1.18
CA ALA A 64 1.05 2.83 2.08
C ALA A 64 0.82 3.46 3.45
N SER A 65 0.76 2.63 4.49
CA SER A 65 0.66 3.01 5.89
C SER A 65 1.91 2.54 6.65
N SER A 66 1.94 2.79 7.96
CA SER A 66 3.04 2.38 8.84
C SER A 66 3.50 0.94 8.59
N GLY A 67 4.82 0.77 8.45
CA GLY A 67 5.45 -0.52 8.17
C GLY A 67 5.55 -0.89 6.69
N LEU A 68 5.04 -0.06 5.76
CA LEU A 68 5.25 -0.27 4.32
C LEU A 68 6.44 0.54 3.81
N ILE A 69 7.14 -0.06 2.84
CA ILE A 69 8.26 0.54 2.13
C ILE A 69 7.75 1.21 0.87
N LEU A 70 8.18 2.45 0.63
CA LEU A 70 8.00 3.19 -0.61
C LEU A 70 9.27 3.11 -1.44
N ALA A 71 9.10 3.06 -2.77
CA ALA A 71 10.18 2.95 -3.75
C ALA A 71 10.97 1.63 -3.71
N GLU A 72 10.39 0.58 -3.12
CA GLU A 72 10.90 -0.79 -3.17
C GLU A 72 11.06 -1.29 -4.62
N ALA A 73 10.09 -0.99 -5.50
CA ALA A 73 10.14 -1.33 -6.92
C ALA A 73 11.13 -0.46 -7.71
N SER A 74 11.65 0.60 -7.10
CA SER A 74 12.61 1.52 -7.68
C SER A 74 14.06 1.25 -7.23
N VAL A 75 14.29 0.26 -6.36
CA VAL A 75 15.64 -0.05 -5.84
C VAL A 75 16.66 -0.32 -6.95
N PHE A 76 16.25 -0.89 -8.08
CA PHE A 76 17.14 -1.17 -9.23
C PHE A 76 16.84 -0.29 -10.45
N SER A 77 16.01 0.74 -10.30
CA SER A 77 15.64 1.69 -11.36
C SER A 77 16.51 2.95 -11.26
N SER A 78 16.61 3.69 -12.37
CA SER A 78 17.24 5.02 -12.38
C SER A 78 16.29 6.12 -11.91
N VAL A 79 14.98 5.96 -12.16
CA VAL A 79 13.95 6.95 -11.81
C VAL A 79 12.78 6.34 -11.05
N TYR A 80 12.06 7.15 -10.27
CA TYR A 80 10.79 6.73 -9.68
C TYR A 80 9.72 6.59 -10.78
N HIS A 81 8.93 5.51 -10.71
CA HIS A 81 7.96 5.16 -11.75
C HIS A 81 6.54 5.73 -11.50
N CYS A 82 6.34 6.35 -10.33
CA CYS A 82 5.11 6.97 -9.87
C CYS A 82 5.44 8.08 -8.86
N ASP A 83 4.45 8.90 -8.54
CA ASP A 83 4.53 9.88 -7.46
C ASP A 83 4.18 9.21 -6.13
N ALA A 84 4.80 9.67 -5.05
CA ALA A 84 4.40 9.34 -3.69
C ALA A 84 3.92 10.62 -2.99
N VAL A 85 2.64 10.68 -2.64
CA VAL A 85 2.01 11.87 -2.06
C VAL A 85 1.48 11.56 -0.66
N ALA A 86 1.91 12.34 0.33
CA ALA A 86 1.42 12.24 1.69
C ALA A 86 -0.05 12.69 1.74
N VAL A 87 -0.92 11.85 2.29
CA VAL A 87 -2.37 12.12 2.43
C VAL A 87 -2.67 12.72 3.80
N THR A 88 -1.92 12.28 4.81
CA THR A 88 -1.90 12.84 6.15
C THR A 88 -0.53 13.48 6.41
N GLU A 89 -0.32 14.01 7.61
CA GLU A 89 1.05 14.13 8.11
C GLU A 89 1.70 12.74 8.14
N VAL A 90 2.92 12.65 7.60
CA VAL A 90 3.66 11.40 7.44
C VAL A 90 5.04 11.56 8.03
N GLU A 91 5.41 10.62 8.90
CA GLU A 91 6.80 10.39 9.28
C GLU A 91 7.34 9.20 8.49
N ALA A 92 8.54 9.34 7.93
CA ALA A 92 9.20 8.28 7.21
C ALA A 92 10.70 8.22 7.52
N THR A 93 11.21 7.01 7.65
CA THR A 93 12.65 6.76 7.69
C THR A 93 13.19 6.73 6.27
N SER A 94 14.21 7.53 5.99
CA SER A 94 14.83 7.63 4.67
C SER A 94 16.13 6.84 4.62
N VAL A 95 16.28 5.99 3.61
CA VAL A 95 17.47 5.16 3.40
C VAL A 95 17.99 5.33 1.96
N PRO A 96 19.26 5.75 1.79
CA PRO A 96 19.88 5.82 0.48
C PRO A 96 19.89 4.47 -0.23
N ILE A 97 19.52 4.45 -1.51
CA ILE A 97 19.49 3.24 -2.35
C ILE A 97 20.82 2.48 -2.36
N PRO A 98 22.02 3.13 -2.40
CA PRO A 98 23.28 2.40 -2.35
C PRO A 98 23.46 1.55 -1.09
N LEU A 99 22.96 1.98 0.07
CA LEU A 99 23.04 1.19 1.31
C LEU A 99 22.17 -0.05 1.23
N ILE A 100 20.97 0.07 0.65
CA ILE A 100 20.04 -1.03 0.47
C ILE A 100 20.59 -2.04 -0.55
N ARG A 101 21.10 -1.56 -1.69
CA ARG A 101 21.76 -2.42 -2.68
C ARG A 101 22.97 -3.14 -2.09
N ARG A 102 23.74 -2.48 -1.22
CA ARG A 102 24.86 -3.11 -0.51
C ARG A 102 24.36 -4.20 0.43
N ALA A 103 23.36 -3.92 1.26
CA ALA A 103 22.77 -4.88 2.19
C ALA A 103 22.24 -6.13 1.46
N LEU A 104 21.51 -5.95 0.35
CA LEU A 104 21.03 -7.06 -0.48
C LEU A 104 22.17 -7.95 -1.04
N ARG A 105 23.36 -7.40 -1.25
CA ARG A 105 24.53 -8.15 -1.76
C ARG A 105 25.34 -8.80 -0.66
N SER A 106 25.40 -8.20 0.53
CA SER A 106 26.29 -8.63 1.61
C SER A 106 25.60 -9.44 2.71
N ASN A 107 24.27 -9.50 2.73
CA ASN A 107 23.50 -10.19 3.76
C ASN A 107 22.40 -11.07 3.13
N PRO A 108 22.61 -12.39 3.01
CA PRO A 108 21.63 -13.32 2.46
C PRO A 108 20.28 -13.31 3.20
N ASP A 109 20.29 -13.24 4.54
CA ASP A 109 19.05 -13.23 5.34
C ASP A 109 18.21 -11.99 5.02
N PHE A 110 18.86 -10.83 4.86
CA PHE A 110 18.17 -9.60 4.44
C PHE A 110 17.63 -9.71 3.00
N ALA A 111 18.35 -10.39 2.11
CA ALA A 111 17.89 -10.60 0.74
C ALA A 111 16.66 -11.52 0.69
N ASP A 112 16.62 -12.57 1.51
CA ASP A 112 15.48 -13.47 1.63
C ASP A 112 14.26 -12.77 2.24
N ASP A 113 14.45 -12.00 3.31
CA ASP A 113 13.39 -11.18 3.91
C ASP A 113 12.84 -10.14 2.91
N TRP A 114 13.73 -9.49 2.15
CA TRP A 114 13.35 -8.56 1.08
C TRP A 114 12.56 -9.26 -0.04
N ALA A 115 13.00 -10.43 -0.49
CA ALA A 115 12.31 -11.23 -1.52
C ALA A 115 10.94 -11.70 -1.05
N SER A 116 10.82 -12.10 0.22
CA SER A 116 9.55 -12.45 0.87
C SER A 116 8.61 -11.24 0.90
N TYR A 117 9.10 -10.08 1.32
CA TYR A 117 8.33 -8.83 1.31
C TYR A 117 7.83 -8.47 -0.10
N LEU A 118 8.70 -8.50 -1.11
CA LEU A 118 8.31 -8.23 -2.49
C LEU A 118 7.29 -9.24 -3.04
N SER A 119 7.42 -10.51 -2.67
CA SER A 119 6.46 -11.56 -3.04
C SER A 119 5.06 -11.27 -2.48
N HIS A 120 4.99 -10.80 -1.23
CA HIS A 120 3.75 -10.34 -0.63
C HIS A 120 3.20 -9.08 -1.32
N GLN A 121 4.03 -8.07 -1.61
CA GLN A 121 3.57 -6.87 -2.33
C GLN A 121 3.05 -7.21 -3.74
N LEU A 122 3.68 -8.16 -4.43
CA LEU A 122 3.22 -8.64 -5.73
C LEU A 122 1.84 -9.31 -5.66
N GLN A 123 1.60 -10.14 -4.64
CA GLN A 123 0.28 -10.75 -4.41
C GLN A 123 -0.77 -9.67 -4.12
N GLN A 124 -0.46 -8.70 -3.25
CA GLN A 124 -1.37 -7.58 -2.95
C GLN A 124 -1.68 -6.75 -4.19
N THR A 125 -0.68 -6.51 -5.05
CA THR A 125 -0.85 -5.78 -6.31
C THR A 125 -1.78 -6.53 -7.27
N ARG A 126 -1.61 -7.85 -7.40
CA ARG A 126 -2.49 -8.71 -8.22
C ARG A 126 -3.93 -8.71 -7.69
N LYS A 127 -4.13 -8.80 -6.38
CA LYS A 127 -5.44 -8.66 -5.73
C LYS A 127 -6.10 -7.33 -6.07
N ARG A 128 -5.38 -6.21 -5.94
CA ARG A 128 -5.90 -4.88 -6.27
C ARG A 128 -6.30 -4.78 -7.75
N ALA A 129 -5.48 -5.33 -8.65
CA ALA A 129 -5.77 -5.36 -10.08
C ALA A 129 -7.01 -6.20 -10.42
N GLU A 130 -7.19 -7.35 -9.76
CA GLU A 130 -8.39 -8.18 -9.88
C GLU A 130 -9.64 -7.40 -9.48
N ILE A 131 -9.64 -6.81 -8.27
CA ILE A 131 -10.77 -6.03 -7.75
C ILE A 131 -11.08 -4.83 -8.65
N ALA A 132 -10.06 -4.11 -9.13
CA ALA A 132 -10.24 -2.95 -9.99
C ALA A 132 -10.95 -3.29 -11.32
N ASN A 133 -10.74 -4.50 -11.85
CA ASN A 133 -11.38 -4.97 -13.09
C ASN A 133 -12.86 -5.36 -12.91
N LEU A 134 -13.36 -5.48 -11.68
CA LEU A 134 -14.76 -5.82 -11.42
C LEU A 134 -15.66 -4.59 -11.59
N LYS A 135 -16.82 -4.79 -12.24
CA LYS A 135 -17.71 -3.71 -12.66
C LYS A 135 -18.62 -3.17 -11.56
N THR A 136 -18.94 -3.98 -10.55
CA THR A 136 -19.94 -3.64 -9.53
C THR A 136 -19.31 -3.56 -8.14
N VAL A 137 -19.88 -2.70 -7.29
CA VAL A 137 -19.49 -2.59 -5.87
C VAL A 137 -19.64 -3.95 -5.17
N ALA A 138 -20.70 -4.70 -5.48
CA ALA A 138 -20.95 -6.03 -4.93
C ALA A 138 -19.83 -7.03 -5.27
N ALA A 139 -19.45 -7.13 -6.55
CA ALA A 139 -18.38 -8.05 -6.97
C ALA A 139 -17.03 -7.66 -6.37
N ARG A 140 -16.72 -6.35 -6.32
CA ARG A 140 -15.51 -5.82 -5.68
C ARG A 140 -15.43 -6.18 -4.20
N LEU A 141 -16.53 -5.99 -3.47
CA LEU A 141 -16.62 -6.34 -2.06
C LEU A 141 -16.49 -7.85 -1.84
N GLU A 142 -17.10 -8.68 -2.70
CA GLU A 142 -16.98 -10.14 -2.61
C GLU A 142 -15.57 -10.64 -2.86
N SER A 143 -14.89 -10.16 -3.91
CA SER A 143 -13.49 -10.50 -4.15
C SER A 143 -12.61 -10.05 -2.98
N TRP A 144 -12.80 -8.82 -2.45
CA TRP A 144 -12.07 -8.38 -1.27
C TRP A 144 -12.32 -9.29 -0.06
N LEU A 145 -13.55 -9.69 0.20
CA LEU A 145 -13.89 -10.60 1.30
C LEU A 145 -13.26 -11.99 1.13
N ALA A 146 -13.26 -12.55 -0.09
CA ALA A 146 -12.63 -13.85 -0.37
C ALA A 146 -11.13 -13.85 -0.03
N TRP A 147 -10.45 -12.73 -0.25
CA TRP A 147 -9.05 -12.52 0.12
C TRP A 147 -8.81 -12.18 1.61
N ASN A 148 -9.87 -11.98 2.41
CA ASN A 148 -9.82 -11.63 3.83
C ASN A 148 -10.71 -12.57 4.67
N ASP A 149 -10.74 -13.86 4.31
CA ASP A 149 -11.46 -14.93 5.03
C ASP A 149 -12.97 -14.70 5.22
N GLY A 150 -13.58 -13.89 4.35
CA GLY A 150 -15.00 -13.55 4.42
C GLY A 150 -15.35 -12.56 5.54
N VAL A 151 -14.36 -11.99 6.23
CA VAL A 151 -14.58 -11.14 7.41
C VAL A 151 -14.68 -9.68 7.00
N LEU A 152 -15.78 -9.04 7.38
CA LEU A 152 -15.90 -7.60 7.28
C LEU A 152 -15.12 -6.90 8.40
N PRO A 153 -14.38 -5.84 8.10
CA PRO A 153 -13.71 -5.05 9.12
C PRO A 153 -14.72 -4.26 9.95
N SER A 154 -14.26 -3.68 11.05
CA SER A 154 -15.11 -2.89 11.94
C SER A 154 -15.68 -1.67 11.21
N LYS A 155 -16.81 -1.13 11.67
CA LYS A 155 -17.47 0.01 11.01
C LYS A 155 -16.56 1.23 10.83
N GLY A 156 -15.61 1.45 11.75
CA GLY A 156 -14.65 2.56 11.67
C GLY A 156 -13.69 2.44 10.49
N GLU A 157 -13.50 1.23 9.97
CA GLU A 157 -12.56 0.90 8.90
C GLU A 157 -13.23 0.81 7.53
N TRP A 158 -14.56 0.97 7.46
CA TRP A 158 -15.27 0.84 6.18
C TRP A 158 -14.88 1.92 5.17
N ARG A 159 -14.42 3.08 5.63
CA ARG A 159 -13.87 4.10 4.74
C ARG A 159 -12.60 3.61 4.04
N ALA A 160 -11.68 3.01 4.80
CA ALA A 160 -10.47 2.40 4.25
C ALA A 160 -10.81 1.22 3.32
N LEU A 161 -11.80 0.39 3.68
CA LEU A 161 -12.31 -0.67 2.81
C LEU A 161 -12.84 -0.12 1.47
N ALA A 162 -13.62 0.96 1.49
CA ALA A 162 -14.15 1.58 0.26
C ALA A 162 -13.02 2.04 -0.65
N GLU A 163 -12.01 2.68 -0.05
CA GLU A 163 -10.81 3.12 -0.75
C GLU A 163 -10.03 1.93 -1.35
N ASP A 164 -9.81 0.86 -0.58
CA ASP A 164 -9.11 -0.36 -1.02
C ASP A 164 -9.76 -1.04 -2.23
N ILE A 165 -11.10 -1.07 -2.27
CA ILE A 165 -11.83 -1.66 -3.41
C ILE A 165 -12.15 -0.62 -4.50
N GLY A 166 -11.66 0.62 -4.37
CA GLY A 166 -11.78 1.68 -5.36
C GLY A 166 -13.22 2.16 -5.58
N VAL A 167 -14.03 2.24 -4.52
CA VAL A 167 -15.42 2.76 -4.55
C VAL A 167 -15.59 3.90 -3.56
N SER A 168 -16.65 4.70 -3.73
CA SER A 168 -16.96 5.73 -2.73
C SER A 168 -17.49 5.10 -1.43
N PRO A 169 -17.23 5.69 -0.24
CA PRO A 169 -17.81 5.23 1.02
C PRO A 169 -19.34 5.10 0.96
N GLU A 170 -20.02 6.02 0.29
CA GLU A 170 -21.48 5.99 0.10
C GLU A 170 -21.91 4.79 -0.73
N ALA A 171 -21.15 4.46 -1.78
CA ALA A 171 -21.42 3.29 -2.62
C ALA A 171 -21.26 1.99 -1.82
N LEU A 172 -20.20 1.88 -1.02
CA LEU A 172 -20.00 0.74 -0.11
C LEU A 172 -21.13 0.64 0.93
N TYR A 173 -21.48 1.75 1.60
CA TYR A 173 -22.53 1.76 2.62
C TYR A 173 -23.89 1.36 2.05
N ARG A 174 -24.22 1.82 0.85
CA ARG A 174 -25.44 1.40 0.13
C ARG A 174 -25.45 -0.10 -0.12
N GLU A 175 -24.32 -0.67 -0.55
CA GLU A 175 -24.19 -2.11 -0.81
C GLU A 175 -24.32 -2.95 0.48
N LEU A 176 -23.61 -2.57 1.54
CA LEU A 176 -23.70 -3.24 2.84
C LEU A 176 -25.13 -3.20 3.42
N SER A 177 -25.84 -2.08 3.23
CA SER A 177 -27.24 -1.93 3.66
C SER A 177 -28.21 -2.78 2.85
N LYS A 178 -27.93 -3.03 1.56
CA LYS A 178 -28.72 -3.97 0.73
C LYS A 178 -28.52 -5.41 1.21
N ARG A 179 -27.27 -5.84 1.46
CA ARG A 179 -26.94 -7.19 1.94
C ARG A 179 -27.61 -7.50 3.27
N ARG A 180 -27.57 -6.59 4.24
CA ARG A 180 -28.26 -6.76 5.53
C ARG A 180 -29.76 -7.01 5.38
N ARG A 181 -30.42 -6.36 4.43
CA ARG A 181 -31.84 -6.57 4.15
C ARG A 181 -32.10 -7.93 3.47
N SER A 182 -31.19 -8.41 2.64
CA SER A 182 -31.27 -9.76 2.03
C SER A 182 -31.15 -10.86 3.08
N PHE A 183 -30.15 -10.77 3.98
CA PHE A 183 -29.94 -11.76 5.06
C PHE A 183 -31.10 -11.85 6.06
N VAL A 184 -31.87 -10.78 6.25
CA VAL A 184 -33.08 -10.78 7.10
C VAL A 184 -34.28 -11.38 6.37
N ARG A 185 -34.32 -11.33 5.04
CA ARG A 185 -35.43 -11.82 4.22
C ARG A 185 -35.36 -13.32 3.94
N ASP A 186 -34.16 -13.90 3.90
CA ASP A 186 -33.94 -15.36 3.73
C ASP A 186 -34.09 -16.17 5.03
N ARG A 187 -34.39 -15.50 6.16
CA ARG A 187 -34.61 -16.11 7.49
C ARG A 187 -36.03 -15.96 8.02
N ALA A 188 -36.95 -15.46 7.20
CA ALA A 188 -38.38 -15.32 7.51
C ALA A 188 -39.20 -16.19 6.55
#